data_AF-A0A662S9A4-F1
#
_entry.id   AF-A0A662S9A4-F1
#
_cell.length_a   1.000
_cell.length_b   1.000
_cell.length_c   1.000
_cell.angle_alpha   90.00
_cell.angle_beta   90.00
_cell.angle_gamma   90.00
#
_symmetry.space_group_name_H-M   'P 1'
#
loop_
_entity.id
_entity.type
_entity.pdbx_description
1 polymer ?
#
loop_
_entity_poly.entity_id
_entity_poly.type
_entity_poly.pdbx_seq_one_letter_code
_entity_poly.pdbx_strand_id
1 'polypeptide(L)'
;EFLKPENIHDMRAIVNVPLKTPFSCVIDGVQCSSRCTLGKLNIEVNNSENITITFETKGGRRIELQVKEDVVERCLKLEMEEAVKWLLNLKQEEIFKIRSQLS
;
A
#
# COMPACT_ATOMS: atom_id res chain seq x y z
N GLU A 1 -2.35 1.54 -16.97
CA GLU A 1 -2.58 2.53 -15.88
C GLU A 1 -4.07 2.59 -15.55
N PHE A 2 -4.48 2.17 -14.34
CA PHE A 2 -5.89 1.99 -13.95
C PHE A 2 -6.53 3.28 -13.41
N LEU A 3 -5.88 3.95 -12.46
CA LEU A 3 -6.46 5.10 -11.73
C LEU A 3 -6.51 6.41 -12.51
N LYS A 4 -5.63 6.64 -13.50
CA LYS A 4 -5.47 7.88 -14.30
C LYS A 4 -5.92 9.19 -13.59
N PRO A 5 -5.25 9.58 -12.49
CA PRO A 5 -5.64 10.77 -11.74
C PRO A 5 -5.40 12.06 -12.54
N GLU A 6 -6.27 13.05 -12.37
CA GLU A 6 -6.15 14.33 -13.10
C GLU A 6 -5.08 15.26 -12.50
N ASN A 7 -4.93 15.23 -11.18
CA ASN A 7 -3.95 16.04 -10.45
C ASN A 7 -3.63 15.44 -9.07
N ILE A 8 -2.73 16.10 -8.33
CA ILE A 8 -2.23 15.62 -7.03
C ILE A 8 -3.29 15.58 -5.91
N HIS A 9 -4.45 16.19 -6.10
CA HIS A 9 -5.57 16.20 -5.16
C HIS A 9 -6.73 15.28 -5.60
N ASP A 10 -6.58 14.59 -6.73
CA ASP A 10 -7.62 13.70 -7.25
C ASP A 10 -7.58 12.31 -6.57
N MET A 11 -6.43 11.92 -6.02
CA MET A 11 -6.28 10.64 -5.32
C MET A 11 -6.42 10.79 -3.82
N ARG A 12 -7.04 9.77 -3.21
CA ARG A 12 -7.00 9.46 -1.78
C ARG A 12 -6.40 8.08 -1.57
N ALA A 13 -5.71 7.89 -0.45
CA ALA A 13 -5.26 6.60 0.03
C ALA A 13 -5.95 6.22 1.34
N ILE A 14 -6.26 4.95 1.53
CA ILE A 14 -6.70 4.37 2.80
C ILE A 14 -5.73 3.23 3.13
N VAL A 15 -5.01 3.36 4.24
CA VAL A 15 -3.98 2.42 4.68
C VAL A 15 -4.45 1.74 5.96
N ASN A 16 -4.69 0.43 5.86
CA ASN A 16 -4.98 -0.42 7.00
C ASN A 16 -3.71 -1.19 7.35
N VAL A 17 -3.19 -1.03 8.56
CA VAL A 17 -1.92 -1.62 8.99
C VAL A 17 -1.85 -1.68 10.53
N PRO A 18 -1.08 -2.61 11.13
CA PRO A 18 -0.83 -2.53 12.56
C PRO A 18 -0.11 -1.21 12.88
N LEU A 19 -0.64 -0.41 13.80
CA LEU A 19 -0.02 0.86 14.22
C LEU A 19 1.13 0.63 15.20
N LYS A 20 2.08 -0.21 14.81
CA LYS A 20 3.32 -0.52 15.52
C LYS A 20 4.44 -0.84 14.53
N THR A 21 5.68 -0.60 14.94
CA THR A 21 6.83 -0.99 14.14
C THR A 21 6.97 -2.52 14.07
N PRO A 22 7.49 -3.06 12.95
CA PRO A 22 7.92 -2.36 11.73
C PRO A 22 6.78 -2.09 10.73
N PHE A 23 5.55 -2.52 11.00
CA PHE A 23 4.44 -2.48 10.04
C PHE A 23 4.03 -1.05 9.63
N SER A 24 3.96 -0.13 10.60
CA SER A 24 3.55 1.25 10.34
C SER A 24 4.44 2.00 9.34
N CYS A 25 5.67 1.54 9.07
CA CYS A 25 6.55 2.11 8.05
C CYS A 25 5.96 2.04 6.62
N VAL A 26 4.96 1.16 6.39
CA VAL A 26 4.19 1.14 5.15
C VAL A 26 3.55 2.50 4.86
N ILE A 27 3.15 3.24 5.89
CA ILE A 27 2.53 4.57 5.74
C ILE A 27 3.51 5.52 5.03
N ASP A 28 4.78 5.53 5.42
CA ASP A 28 5.80 6.38 4.81
C ASP A 28 6.07 5.99 3.36
N GLY A 29 6.12 4.69 3.06
CA GLY A 29 6.22 4.18 1.69
C GLY A 29 5.05 4.64 0.82
N VAL A 30 3.82 4.54 1.32
CA VAL A 30 2.62 5.02 0.62
C VAL A 30 2.70 6.52 0.35
N GLN A 31 3.09 7.32 1.34
CA GLN A 31 3.23 8.78 1.17
C GLN A 31 4.26 9.12 0.09
N CYS A 32 5.42 8.46 0.11
CA CYS A 32 6.51 8.66 -0.85
C CYS A 32 6.10 8.29 -2.28
N SER A 33 5.44 7.14 -2.46
CA SER A 33 5.14 6.59 -3.79
C SER A 33 3.86 7.16 -4.42
N SER A 34 2.86 7.53 -3.62
CA SER A 34 1.54 7.95 -4.14
C SER A 34 1.30 9.45 -4.10
N ARG A 35 2.12 10.20 -3.35
CA ARG A 35 1.87 11.58 -2.95
C ARG A 35 0.60 11.75 -2.11
N CYS A 36 -0.10 10.70 -1.66
CA CYS A 36 -1.18 10.86 -0.68
C CYS A 36 -0.55 11.02 0.70
N THR A 37 -0.69 12.19 1.33
CA THR A 37 0.07 12.54 2.54
C THR A 37 -0.83 13.05 3.65
N LEU A 38 -0.35 12.92 4.90
CA LEU A 38 -1.02 13.48 6.07
C LEU A 38 -1.18 15.00 5.92
N GLY A 39 -0.14 15.68 5.43
CA GLY A 39 -0.17 17.13 5.21
C GLY A 39 -1.18 17.60 4.15
N LYS A 40 -1.51 16.76 3.17
CA LYS A 40 -2.57 17.05 2.18
C LYS A 40 -3.95 16.58 2.60
N LEU A 41 -4.06 15.90 3.75
CA LEU A 41 -5.31 15.32 4.26
C LEU A 41 -6.01 14.38 3.27
N ASN A 42 -5.22 13.70 2.42
CA ASN A 42 -5.74 12.74 1.44
C ASN A 42 -5.21 11.32 1.67
N ILE A 43 -4.74 11.02 2.89
CA ILE A 43 -4.46 9.68 3.38
C ILE A 43 -5.26 9.44 4.67
N GLU A 44 -5.92 8.30 4.75
CA GLU A 44 -6.53 7.77 5.96
C GLU A 44 -5.71 6.59 6.46
N VAL A 45 -5.50 6.51 7.77
CA VAL A 45 -4.71 5.44 8.40
C VAL A 45 -5.56 4.78 9.47
N ASN A 46 -5.74 3.47 9.36
CA ASN A 46 -6.55 2.65 10.24
C ASN A 46 -5.71 1.54 10.87
N ASN A 47 -5.92 1.30 12.16
CA ASN A 47 -5.32 0.15 12.84
C ASN A 47 -6.01 -1.14 12.39
N SER A 48 -5.24 -2.09 11.89
CA SER A 48 -5.72 -3.36 11.34
C SER A 48 -4.64 -4.43 11.50
N GLU A 49 -5.02 -5.70 11.65
CA GLU A 49 -4.04 -6.80 11.62
C GLU A 49 -3.52 -7.04 10.19
N ASN A 50 -4.37 -6.81 9.19
CA ASN A 50 -4.05 -6.98 7.79
C ASN A 50 -3.45 -5.71 7.18
N ILE A 51 -2.44 -5.87 6.32
CA ILE A 51 -1.83 -4.78 5.55
C ILE A 51 -2.56 -4.62 4.22
N THR A 52 -3.36 -3.57 4.10
CA THR A 52 -4.11 -3.25 2.87
C THR A 52 -4.00 -1.78 2.54
N ILE A 53 -3.73 -1.48 1.27
CA ILE A 53 -3.66 -0.13 0.73
C ILE A 53 -4.72 0.00 -0.35
N THR A 54 -5.64 0.93 -0.16
CA THR A 54 -6.63 1.29 -1.17
C THR A 54 -6.31 2.67 -1.73
N PHE A 55 -6.34 2.80 -3.05
CA PHE A 55 -6.30 4.09 -3.73
C PHE A 55 -7.60 4.31 -4.49
N GLU A 56 -8.14 5.52 -4.35
CA GLU A 56 -9.39 5.93 -4.97
C GLU A 56 -9.22 7.29 -5.64
N THR A 57 -9.80 7.46 -6.83
CA THR A 57 -9.91 8.76 -7.50
C THR A 57 -11.28 9.38 -7.27
N LYS A 58 -11.42 10.71 -7.39
CA LYS A 58 -12.75 11.36 -7.33
C LYS A 58 -13.69 10.88 -8.43
N GLY A 59 -13.13 10.45 -9.57
CA GLY A 59 -13.85 9.81 -10.67
C GLY A 59 -14.26 8.35 -10.41
N GLY A 60 -14.20 7.86 -9.17
CA GLY A 60 -14.79 6.57 -8.76
C GLY A 60 -13.97 5.31 -9.04
N ARG A 61 -12.81 5.45 -9.69
CA ARG A 61 -11.87 4.32 -9.89
C ARG A 61 -11.18 3.97 -8.58
N ARG A 62 -11.14 2.67 -8.28
CA ARG A 62 -10.57 2.11 -7.04
C ARG A 62 -9.64 0.95 -7.33
N ILE A 63 -8.47 0.93 -6.68
CA ILE A 63 -7.59 -0.23 -6.62
C ILE A 63 -7.22 -0.53 -5.17
N GLU A 64 -7.27 -1.81 -4.81
CA GLU A 64 -6.91 -2.33 -3.51
C GLU A 64 -5.74 -3.30 -3.66
N LEU A 65 -4.72 -3.09 -2.82
CA LEU A 65 -3.53 -3.91 -2.71
C LEU A 65 -3.50 -4.51 -1.31
N GLN A 66 -3.72 -5.81 -1.20
CA GLN A 66 -3.52 -6.55 0.05
C GLN A 66 -2.17 -7.26 0.00
N VAL A 67 -1.28 -6.96 0.94
CA VAL A 67 -0.01 -7.70 1.07
C VAL A 67 -0.33 -9.11 1.54
N LYS A 68 0.24 -10.13 0.89
CA LYS A 68 0.01 -11.51 1.33
C LYS A 68 0.72 -11.80 2.65
N GLU A 69 0.07 -12.56 3.52
CA GLU A 69 0.55 -12.87 4.87
C GLU A 69 1.90 -13.61 4.84
N ASP A 70 2.06 -14.57 3.93
CA ASP A 70 3.31 -15.34 3.74
C ASP A 70 4.49 -14.42 3.37
N VAL A 71 4.22 -13.33 2.65
CA VAL A 71 5.24 -12.34 2.31
C VAL A 71 5.66 -11.54 3.53
N VAL A 72 4.71 -11.11 4.36
CA VAL A 72 4.99 -10.41 5.62
C VAL A 72 5.77 -11.30 6.56
N GLU A 73 5.33 -12.54 6.76
CA GLU A 73 6.03 -13.49 7.63
C GLU A 73 7.47 -13.76 7.19
N ARG A 74 7.70 -13.85 5.87
CA ARG A 74 9.04 -14.06 5.34
C ARG A 74 9.93 -12.84 5.54
N CYS A 75 9.42 -11.63 5.32
CA CYS A 75 10.15 -10.40 5.62
C CYS A 75 10.55 -10.29 7.09
N LEU A 76 9.70 -10.74 8.02
CA LEU A 76 9.98 -10.70 9.47
C LEU A 76 11.03 -11.73 9.92
N LYS A 77 11.30 -12.76 9.11
CA LYS A 77 12.26 -13.83 9.42
C LYS A 77 13.64 -13.62 8.78
N LEU A 78 13.71 -12.77 7.75
CA LEU A 78 14.94 -12.48 7.01
C LEU A 78 15.64 -11.24 7.57
N GLU A 79 16.96 -11.20 7.45
CA GLU A 79 17.71 -9.96 7.65
C GLU A 79 17.33 -8.93 6.58
N MET A 80 17.41 -7.64 6.92
CA MET A 80 16.89 -6.56 6.08
C MET A 80 17.40 -6.60 4.63
N GLU A 81 18.70 -6.80 4.44
CA GLU A 81 19.29 -6.85 3.09
C GLU A 81 18.81 -8.06 2.28
N GLU A 82 18.62 -9.21 2.94
CA GLU A 82 18.11 -10.43 2.32
C GLU A 82 16.63 -10.28 1.94
N ALA A 83 15.82 -9.70 2.83
CA ALA A 83 14.41 -9.41 2.56
C ALA A 83 14.25 -8.50 1.34
N VAL A 84 15.07 -7.45 1.21
CA VAL A 84 15.07 -6.56 0.05
C VAL A 84 15.46 -7.30 -1.23
N LYS A 85 16.56 -8.05 -1.23
CA LYS A 85 17.00 -8.84 -2.40
C LYS A 85 15.93 -9.83 -2.84
N TRP A 86 15.27 -10.48 -1.88
CA TRP A 86 14.18 -11.41 -2.16
C TRP A 86 12.97 -10.70 -2.77
N LEU A 87 12.47 -9.62 -2.15
CA LEU A 87 11.33 -8.84 -2.65
C LEU A 87 11.55 -8.31 -4.08
N LEU A 88 12.76 -7.86 -4.41
CA LEU A 88 13.10 -7.33 -5.73
C LEU A 88 13.00 -8.37 -6.86
N ASN A 89 13.04 -9.68 -6.53
CA ASN A 89 12.91 -10.76 -7.50
C ASN A 89 11.46 -11.25 -7.69
N LEU A 90 10.52 -10.72 -6.92
CA LEU A 90 9.11 -11.10 -6.99
C LEU A 90 8.33 -10.19 -7.94
N LYS A 91 7.35 -10.77 -8.62
CA LYS A 91 6.32 -10.02 -9.34
C LYS A 91 5.31 -9.43 -8.38
N GLN A 92 4.56 -8.42 -8.85
CA GLN A 92 3.55 -7.75 -8.02
C GLN A 92 2.47 -8.71 -7.53
N GLU A 93 2.06 -9.68 -8.36
CA GLU A 93 1.05 -10.68 -8.02
C GLU A 93 1.56 -11.73 -7.03
N GLU A 94 2.87 -11.85 -6.87
CA GLU A 94 3.49 -12.69 -5.84
C GLU A 94 3.42 -11.99 -4.47
N ILE A 95 3.55 -10.66 -4.45
CA ILE A 95 3.54 -9.83 -3.24
C ILE A 95 2.11 -9.47 -2.79
N PHE A 96 1.25 -9.14 -3.76
CA PHE A 96 -0.06 -8.53 -3.51
C PHE A 96 -1.20 -9.37 -4.07
N LYS A 97 -2.33 -9.37 -3.37
CA LYS A 97 -3.65 -9.63 -3.98
C LYS A 97 -4.19 -8.28 -4.45
N ILE A 98 -4.36 -8.13 -5.77
CA ILE A 98 -4.78 -6.88 -6.40
C ILE A 98 -6.26 -7.01 -6.79
N ARG A 99 -7.07 -6.04 -6.37
CA ARG A 99 -8.48 -5.93 -6.76
C ARG A 99 -8.74 -4.55 -7.32
N SER A 100 -9.41 -4.48 -8.47
CA SER A 100 -9.74 -3.21 -9.11
C SER A 100 -11.24 -3.13 -9.39
N GLN A 101 -11.81 -1.94 -9.23
CA GLN A 101 -13.22 -1.68 -9.45
C GLN A 101 -13.40 -0.33 -10.16
N LEU A 102 -14.32 -0.31 -11.12
CA LEU A 102 -14.88 0.90 -11.71
C LEU A 102 -16.29 1.05 -11.13
N SER A 103 -16.56 2.16 -10.45
CA SER A 103 -17.92 2.57 -10.10
C SER A 103 -18.67 3.08 -11.33
#